data_AF-A0A936SS71-F1
#
_entry.id   AF-A0A936SS71-F1
#
_cell.length_a   1.000
_cell.length_b   1.000
_cell.length_c   1.000
_cell.angle_alpha   90.00
_cell.angle_beta   90.00
_cell.angle_gamma   90.00
#
_symmetry.space_group_name_H-M   'P 1'
#
loop_
_entity.id
_entity.type
_entity.pdbx_description
1 polymer ?
#
loop_
_entity_poly.entity_id
_entity_poly.type
_entity_poly.pdbx_seq_one_letter_code
_entity_poly.pdbx_strand_id
1 'polypeptide(L)'
;MTHLSFEALNLYIDAQLGAAERAAADAHLAGCAECQAALARLERALGALAGLPPVRIPVDLSAAVLAQVRPRRQGRLVAWALLAAQLGATLALLIVLGPHMLAPLGAGTLAPAGLWRMPLAGIARLDLPPGVPLAGMSMAGLALIFGGAAIIWLVGNRLLLGAARDHAIQEAA
;
A
#
# COMPACT_ATOMS: atom_id res chain seq x y z
N MET A 1 26.93 -34.59 29.33
CA MET A 1 25.74 -34.00 28.66
C MET A 1 26.19 -32.67 28.06
N THR A 2 25.74 -32.32 26.85
CA THR A 2 26.17 -31.09 26.17
C THR A 2 25.33 -29.92 26.65
N HIS A 3 25.96 -28.91 27.25
CA HIS A 3 25.29 -27.69 27.74
C HIS A 3 25.04 -26.69 26.61
N LEU A 4 24.11 -25.77 26.82
CA LEU A 4 23.94 -24.60 25.94
C LEU A 4 25.22 -23.75 25.92
N SER A 5 25.60 -23.28 24.74
CA SER A 5 26.71 -22.33 24.59
C SER A 5 26.35 -20.97 25.19
N PHE A 6 27.36 -20.20 25.57
CA PHE A 6 27.16 -18.83 26.06
C PHE A 6 26.48 -17.93 25.02
N GLU A 7 26.81 -18.10 23.73
CA GLU A 7 26.18 -17.36 22.63
C GLU A 7 24.69 -17.70 22.51
N ALA A 8 24.32 -18.99 22.60
CA ALA A 8 22.92 -19.40 22.58
C ALA A 8 22.12 -18.82 23.77
N LEU A 9 22.73 -18.72 24.95
CA LEU A 9 22.10 -18.08 26.11
C LEU A 9 21.91 -16.56 25.93
N ASN A 10 22.84 -15.86 25.29
CA ASN A 10 22.66 -14.43 24.97
C ASN A 10 21.56 -14.22 23.94
N LEU A 11 21.58 -14.98 22.83
CA LEU A 11 20.52 -14.94 21.82
C LEU A 11 19.15 -15.30 22.40
N TYR A 12 19.11 -16.19 23.39
CA TYR A 12 17.90 -16.52 24.13
C TYR A 12 17.37 -15.31 24.93
N ILE A 13 18.23 -14.59 25.66
CA ILE A 13 17.84 -13.40 26.41
C ILE A 13 17.38 -12.28 25.47
N ASP A 14 18.11 -12.04 24.38
CA ASP A 14 17.81 -10.97 23.42
C ASP A 14 16.62 -11.30 22.50
N ALA A 15 15.98 -12.46 22.67
CA ALA A 15 14.90 -12.96 21.82
C ALA A 15 15.27 -13.08 20.33
N GLN A 16 16.53 -13.40 20.04
CA GLN A 16 17.08 -13.51 18.68
C GLN A 16 17.22 -14.95 18.17
N LEU A 17 16.90 -15.96 18.97
CA LEU A 17 16.84 -17.35 18.50
C LEU A 17 15.64 -17.59 17.58
N GLY A 18 15.83 -18.41 16.55
CA GLY A 18 14.72 -18.92 15.74
C GLY A 18 13.77 -19.77 16.57
N ALA A 19 12.52 -19.97 16.10
CA ALA A 19 11.48 -20.68 16.86
C ALA A 19 11.89 -22.10 17.29
N ALA A 20 12.55 -22.86 16.41
CA ALA A 20 13.00 -24.22 16.70
C ALA A 20 14.14 -24.25 17.73
N GLU A 21 15.09 -23.33 17.63
CA GLU A 21 16.22 -23.21 18.55
C GLU A 21 15.75 -22.77 19.93
N ARG A 22 14.78 -21.84 19.98
CA ARG A 22 14.20 -21.40 21.24
C ARG A 22 13.46 -22.54 21.95
N ALA A 23 12.66 -23.33 21.24
CA ALA A 23 12.00 -24.50 21.83
C ALA A 23 13.00 -25.54 22.37
N ALA A 24 14.12 -25.76 21.66
CA ALA A 24 15.19 -26.65 22.14
C ALA A 24 15.89 -26.08 23.39
N ALA A 25 16.16 -24.77 23.41
CA ALA A 25 16.72 -24.09 24.57
C ALA A 25 15.78 -24.16 25.78
N ASP A 26 14.48 -23.93 25.60
CA ASP A 26 13.46 -24.03 26.65
C ASP A 26 13.41 -25.46 27.23
N ALA A 27 13.42 -26.48 26.37
CA ALA A 27 13.44 -27.87 26.81
C ALA A 27 14.71 -28.22 27.60
N HIS A 28 15.87 -27.71 27.18
CA HIS A 28 17.12 -27.89 27.91
C HIS A 28 17.11 -27.15 29.26
N LEU A 29 16.65 -25.90 29.27
CA LEU A 29 16.55 -25.09 30.47
C LEU A 29 15.57 -25.70 31.47
N ALA A 30 14.53 -26.41 31.06
CA ALA A 30 13.63 -27.11 31.97
C ALA A 30 14.31 -28.25 32.76
N GLY A 31 15.37 -28.85 32.20
CA GLY A 31 16.04 -30.02 32.77
C GLY A 31 17.46 -29.78 33.31
N CYS A 32 18.09 -28.64 33.02
CA CYS A 32 19.50 -28.39 33.35
C CYS A 32 19.69 -27.22 34.33
N ALA A 33 19.94 -27.56 35.60
CA ALA A 33 20.18 -26.57 36.67
C ALA A 33 21.42 -25.69 36.41
N GLU A 34 22.47 -26.22 35.76
CA GLU A 34 23.67 -25.44 35.43
C GLU A 34 23.40 -24.35 34.40
N CYS A 35 22.63 -24.68 33.35
CA CYS A 35 22.23 -23.70 32.33
C CYS A 35 21.24 -22.68 32.89
N GLN A 36 20.32 -23.07 33.77
CA GLN A 36 19.46 -22.12 34.51
C GLN A 36 20.30 -21.15 35.36
N ALA A 37 21.30 -21.66 36.09
CA ALA A 37 22.19 -20.83 36.90
C ALA A 37 23.10 -19.91 36.05
N ALA A 38 23.48 -20.33 34.84
CA ALA A 38 24.18 -19.49 33.88
C ALA A 38 23.27 -18.37 33.35
N LEU A 39 22.04 -18.69 32.95
CA LEU A 39 21.04 -17.72 32.50
C LEU A 39 20.76 -16.66 33.57
N ALA A 40 20.49 -17.08 34.82
CA ALA A 40 20.25 -16.18 35.93
C ALA A 40 21.46 -15.29 36.30
N ARG A 41 22.69 -15.70 35.94
CA ARG A 41 23.89 -14.84 36.08
C ARG A 41 23.91 -13.75 35.00
N LEU A 42 23.59 -14.10 33.77
CA LEU A 42 23.48 -13.16 32.64
C LEU A 42 22.38 -12.12 32.89
N GLU A 43 21.18 -12.55 33.28
CA GLU A 43 20.05 -11.66 33.57
C GLU A 43 20.39 -10.66 34.68
N ARG A 44 21.08 -11.10 35.75
CA ARG A 44 21.55 -10.20 36.81
C ARG A 44 22.56 -9.17 36.32
N ALA A 45 23.49 -9.57 35.46
CA ALA A 45 24.47 -8.65 34.88
C ALA A 45 23.78 -7.58 34.01
N LEU A 46 22.85 -7.98 33.16
CA LEU A 46 22.06 -7.06 32.32
C LEU A 46 21.15 -6.16 33.15
N GLY A 47 20.52 -6.70 34.19
CA GLY A 47 19.71 -5.91 35.13
C GLY A 47 20.54 -4.84 35.85
N ALA A 48 21.79 -5.14 36.22
CA ALA A 48 22.69 -4.16 36.80
C ALA A 48 23.06 -3.03 35.82
N LEU A 49 23.23 -3.35 34.54
CA LEU A 49 23.47 -2.37 33.48
C LEU A 49 22.24 -1.49 33.22
N ALA A 50 21.04 -2.08 33.22
CA ALA A 50 19.79 -1.36 33.04
C ALA A 50 19.50 -0.36 34.18
N GLY A 51 20.05 -0.59 35.37
CA GLY A 51 19.95 0.31 36.51
C GLY A 51 20.90 1.52 36.49
N LEU A 52 21.77 1.62 35.48
CA LEU A 52 22.69 2.76 35.36
C LEU A 52 21.92 4.06 35.08
N PRO A 53 22.38 5.20 35.64
CA PRO A 53 21.74 6.48 35.36
C PRO A 53 21.87 6.82 33.86
N PRO A 54 20.81 7.34 33.24
CA PRO A 54 20.86 7.74 31.84
C PRO A 54 21.91 8.84 31.66
N VAL A 55 22.86 8.61 30.76
CA VAL A 55 23.89 9.59 30.41
C VAL A 55 23.27 10.63 29.49
N ARG A 56 23.40 11.92 29.83
CA ARG A 56 22.99 13.00 28.93
C ARG A 56 23.95 13.04 27.74
N ILE A 57 23.42 12.80 26.55
CA ILE A 57 24.15 13.02 25.30
C ILE A 57 24.37 14.54 25.18
N PRO A 58 25.61 15.03 25.01
CA PRO A 58 25.93 16.45 25.06
C PRO A 58 25.38 17.24 23.85
N VAL A 59 24.97 16.54 22.79
CA VAL A 59 24.45 17.12 21.56
C VAL A 59 22.98 16.73 21.38
N ASP A 60 22.14 17.70 21.03
CA ASP A 60 20.74 17.45 20.68
C ASP A 60 20.67 16.86 19.27
N LEU A 61 20.56 15.54 19.20
CA LEU A 61 20.40 14.81 17.94
C LEU A 61 18.95 14.78 17.46
N SER A 62 17.99 15.18 18.29
CA SER A 62 16.55 15.04 18.01
C SER A 62 16.18 15.78 16.74
N ALA A 63 16.68 17.00 16.55
CA ALA A 63 16.41 17.80 15.36
C ALA A 63 16.98 17.15 14.08
N ALA A 64 18.20 16.61 14.13
CA ALA A 64 18.84 15.96 12.98
C ALA A 64 18.15 14.64 12.60
N VAL A 65 17.76 13.84 13.60
CA VAL A 65 17.03 12.58 13.39
C VAL A 65 15.62 12.87 12.87
N LEU A 66 14.88 13.79 13.49
CA LEU A 66 13.54 14.18 13.03
C LEU A 66 13.55 14.77 11.62
N ALA A 67 14.63 15.44 11.21
CA ALA A 67 14.79 15.92 9.85
C ALA A 67 14.94 14.76 8.84
N GLN A 68 15.57 13.66 9.22
CA GLN A 68 15.74 12.46 8.38
C GLN A 68 14.47 11.59 8.34
N VAL A 69 13.69 11.57 9.43
CA VAL A 69 12.43 10.81 9.52
C VAL A 69 11.24 11.57 8.89
N ARG A 70 11.45 12.79 8.36
CA ARG A 70 10.36 13.56 7.72
C ARG A 70 9.67 12.72 6.63
N PRO A 71 8.33 12.57 6.69
CA PRO A 71 7.60 11.76 5.73
C PRO A 71 7.84 12.30 4.33
N ARG A 72 8.27 11.41 3.42
CA ARG A 72 8.61 11.74 2.03
C ARG A 72 7.45 12.51 1.38
N ARG A 73 7.68 13.80 1.07
CA ARG A 73 6.74 14.69 0.35
C ARG A 73 6.25 14.12 -0.98
N GLN A 74 6.94 13.12 -1.52
CA GLN A 74 6.61 12.40 -2.75
C GLN A 74 5.21 11.78 -2.73
N GLY A 75 4.74 11.23 -1.60
CA GLY A 75 3.41 10.61 -1.52
C GLY A 75 2.28 11.60 -1.79
N ARG A 76 2.45 12.88 -1.39
CA ARG A 76 1.44 13.92 -1.58
C ARG A 76 1.37 14.40 -3.02
N LEU A 77 2.52 14.57 -3.70
CA LEU A 77 2.55 14.97 -5.11
C LEU A 77 2.00 13.88 -6.02
N VAL A 78 2.33 12.61 -5.76
CA VAL A 78 1.78 11.46 -6.49
C VAL A 78 0.26 11.37 -6.28
N ALA A 79 -0.23 11.55 -5.05
CA ALA A 79 -1.67 11.58 -4.78
C ALA A 79 -2.40 12.69 -5.53
N TRP A 80 -1.86 13.91 -5.57
CA TRP A 80 -2.44 15.01 -6.35
C TRP A 80 -2.39 14.77 -7.86
N ALA A 81 -1.31 14.20 -8.37
CA ALA A 81 -1.21 13.85 -9.79
C ALA A 81 -2.24 12.78 -10.19
N LEU A 82 -2.46 11.78 -9.35
CA LEU A 82 -3.49 10.75 -9.57
C LEU A 82 -4.91 11.32 -9.53
N LEU A 83 -5.21 12.22 -8.58
CA LEU A 83 -6.50 12.91 -8.51
C LEU A 83 -6.75 13.80 -9.74
N ALA A 84 -5.73 14.53 -10.19
CA ALA A 84 -5.82 15.35 -11.40
C ALA A 84 -6.04 14.49 -12.66
N ALA A 85 -5.33 13.36 -12.77
CA ALA A 85 -5.53 12.40 -13.85
C ALA A 85 -6.95 11.80 -13.83
N GLN A 86 -7.50 11.51 -12.64
CA GLN A 86 -8.87 11.02 -12.45
C GLN A 86 -9.93 12.01 -12.94
N LEU A 87 -9.82 13.27 -12.52
CA LEU A 87 -10.71 14.34 -12.96
C LEU A 87 -10.60 14.57 -14.47
N GLY A 88 -9.38 14.52 -15.01
CA GLY A 88 -9.14 14.62 -16.46
C GLY A 88 -9.80 13.48 -17.24
N ALA A 89 -9.65 12.23 -16.79
CA ALA A 89 -10.23 11.06 -17.46
C ALA A 89 -11.75 11.04 -17.41
N THR A 90 -12.36 11.40 -16.27
CA THR A 90 -13.81 11.52 -16.15
C THR A 90 -14.37 12.64 -17.02
N LEU A 91 -13.70 13.80 -17.06
CA LEU A 91 -14.11 14.91 -17.92
C LEU A 91 -13.98 14.55 -19.41
N ALA A 92 -12.89 13.90 -19.82
CA ALA A 92 -12.70 13.44 -21.19
C ALA A 92 -13.77 12.42 -21.61
N LEU A 93 -14.11 11.47 -20.73
CA LEU A 93 -15.18 10.52 -21.00
C LEU A 93 -16.54 11.21 -21.15
N LEU A 94 -16.86 12.19 -20.30
CA LEU A 94 -18.09 12.99 -20.41
C LEU A 94 -18.13 13.80 -21.70
N ILE A 95 -17.02 14.38 -22.14
CA ILE A 95 -16.95 15.15 -23.40
C ILE A 95 -17.14 14.24 -24.61
N VAL A 96 -16.54 13.05 -24.61
CA VAL A 96 -16.57 12.13 -25.76
C VAL A 96 -17.90 11.37 -25.81
N LEU A 97 -18.35 10.77 -24.70
CA LEU A 97 -19.57 9.94 -24.68
C LEU A 97 -20.84 10.73 -24.37
N GLY A 98 -20.75 11.85 -23.65
CA GLY A 98 -21.92 12.64 -23.23
C GLY A 98 -22.84 13.05 -24.38
N PRO A 99 -22.34 13.58 -25.51
CA PRO A 99 -23.16 13.95 -26.65
C PRO A 99 -23.93 12.76 -27.24
N HIS A 100 -23.31 11.58 -27.28
CA HIS A 100 -23.94 10.36 -27.81
C HIS A 100 -25.02 9.79 -26.88
N MET A 101 -24.90 10.01 -25.56
CA MET A 101 -25.91 9.59 -24.60
C MET A 101 -27.08 10.56 -24.47
N LEU A 102 -26.87 11.86 -24.72
CA LEU A 102 -27.91 12.90 -24.63
C LEU A 102 -28.69 13.11 -25.95
N ALA A 103 -28.12 12.74 -27.09
CA ALA A 103 -28.77 12.82 -28.40
C ALA A 103 -30.15 12.11 -28.50
N PRO A 104 -30.38 10.91 -27.94
CA PRO A 104 -31.69 10.25 -28.03
C PRO A 104 -32.76 10.82 -27.10
N LEU A 105 -32.41 11.72 -26.16
CA LEU A 105 -33.34 12.30 -25.18
C LEU A 105 -33.99 13.62 -25.65
N GLY A 106 -33.76 14.05 -26.89
CA GLY A 106 -34.37 15.26 -27.46
C GLY A 106 -33.91 16.57 -26.80
N ALA A 107 -32.90 16.53 -25.93
CA ALA A 107 -32.27 17.71 -25.37
C ALA A 107 -31.53 18.43 -26.50
N GLY A 108 -32.11 19.53 -26.99
CA GLY A 108 -31.49 20.40 -27.98
C GLY A 108 -30.11 20.82 -27.50
N THR A 109 -29.08 20.20 -28.06
CA THR A 109 -27.70 20.58 -27.78
C THR A 109 -27.44 21.88 -28.51
N LEU A 110 -27.21 22.96 -27.75
CA LEU A 110 -26.46 24.12 -28.23
C LEU A 110 -24.98 23.71 -28.39
N ALA A 111 -24.71 22.66 -29.16
CA ALA A 111 -23.37 22.30 -29.56
C ALA A 111 -22.96 23.26 -30.68
N PRO A 112 -21.79 23.93 -30.60
CA PRO A 112 -21.30 24.70 -31.73
C PRO A 112 -21.11 23.74 -32.91
N ALA A 113 -21.99 23.86 -33.90
CA ALA A 113 -22.18 22.92 -35.02
C ALA A 113 -20.98 22.80 -35.98
N GLY A 114 -19.82 23.37 -35.64
CA GLY A 114 -18.68 23.51 -36.53
C GLY A 114 -17.42 22.74 -36.16
N LEU A 115 -17.22 22.32 -34.90
CA LEU A 115 -15.88 21.92 -34.43
C LEU A 115 -15.61 20.41 -34.36
N TRP A 116 -16.60 19.54 -34.57
CA TRP A 116 -16.41 18.08 -34.45
C TRP A 116 -16.98 17.26 -35.62
N ARG A 117 -17.21 17.85 -36.80
CA ARG A 117 -17.47 17.09 -38.03
C ARG A 117 -16.21 16.35 -38.50
N MET A 118 -15.76 15.35 -37.76
CA MET A 118 -14.92 14.32 -38.33
C MET A 118 -15.73 13.55 -39.38
N PRO A 119 -15.17 13.25 -40.55
CA PRO A 119 -15.84 12.40 -41.51
C PRO A 119 -15.74 10.95 -41.01
N LEU A 120 -16.67 10.54 -40.15
CA LEU A 120 -16.83 9.14 -39.71
C LEU A 120 -17.15 8.18 -40.87
N ALA A 121 -17.31 8.69 -42.10
CA ALA A 121 -17.40 7.89 -43.33
C ALA A 121 -16.22 6.90 -43.52
N GLY A 122 -15.06 7.17 -42.90
CA GLY A 122 -13.92 6.25 -42.92
C GLY A 122 -14.07 5.03 -42.00
N ILE A 123 -14.84 5.12 -40.90
CA ILE A 123 -14.97 4.03 -39.92
C ILE A 123 -15.88 2.92 -40.45
N ALA A 124 -16.83 3.25 -41.33
CA ALA A 124 -17.69 2.28 -42.01
C ALA A 124 -16.95 1.31 -42.94
N ARG A 125 -15.63 1.47 -43.14
CA ARG A 125 -14.77 0.58 -43.94
C ARG A 125 -13.91 -0.36 -43.11
N LEU A 126 -13.97 -0.28 -41.78
CA LEU A 126 -13.36 -1.28 -40.92
C LEU A 126 -14.27 -2.51 -40.89
N ASP A 127 -13.86 -3.54 -41.64
CA ASP A 127 -14.51 -4.85 -41.65
C ASP A 127 -14.23 -5.55 -40.32
N LEU A 128 -15.00 -5.18 -39.30
CA LEU A 128 -14.90 -5.74 -37.97
C LEU A 128 -15.51 -7.15 -38.01
N PRO A 129 -14.80 -8.21 -37.59
CA PRO A 129 -15.29 -9.58 -37.71
C PRO A 129 -16.69 -9.71 -37.07
N PRO A 130 -17.66 -10.31 -37.78
CA PRO A 130 -19.02 -10.49 -37.27
C PRO A 130 -18.96 -11.47 -36.10
N GLY A 131 -18.98 -10.93 -34.89
CA GLY A 131 -18.79 -11.74 -33.67
C GLY A 131 -18.60 -10.93 -32.40
N VAL A 132 -18.35 -9.62 -32.47
CA VAL A 132 -18.41 -8.76 -31.28
C VAL A 132 -19.87 -8.33 -31.05
N PRO A 133 -20.55 -8.79 -29.98
CA PRO A 133 -21.96 -8.47 -29.74
C PRO A 133 -22.13 -7.06 -29.15
N LEU A 134 -21.40 -6.06 -29.66
CA LEU A 134 -21.53 -4.67 -29.22
C LEU A 134 -22.84 -4.05 -29.73
N ALA A 135 -23.37 -4.55 -30.85
CA ALA A 135 -24.59 -4.05 -31.48
C ALA A 135 -25.90 -4.43 -30.76
N GLY A 136 -25.85 -5.33 -29.76
CA GLY A 136 -27.02 -5.78 -28.98
C GLY A 136 -27.01 -5.35 -27.52
N MET A 137 -25.97 -4.67 -27.05
CA MET A 137 -25.87 -4.24 -25.66
C MET A 137 -26.68 -2.97 -25.44
N SER A 138 -27.63 -3.01 -24.51
CA SER A 138 -28.38 -1.82 -24.11
C SER A 138 -27.44 -0.75 -23.55
N MET A 139 -27.81 0.53 -23.70
CA MET A 139 -27.04 1.65 -23.15
C MET A 139 -26.82 1.51 -21.63
N ALA A 140 -27.73 0.83 -20.93
CA ALA A 140 -27.60 0.48 -19.52
C ALA A 140 -26.49 -0.57 -19.28
N GLY A 141 -26.33 -1.56 -20.17
CA GLY A 141 -25.27 -2.56 -20.10
C GLY A 141 -23.89 -1.96 -20.24
N LEU A 142 -23.72 -1.01 -21.16
CA LEU A 142 -22.46 -0.28 -21.32
C LEU A 142 -22.17 0.61 -20.09
N ALA A 143 -23.17 1.33 -19.59
CA ALA A 143 -23.02 2.15 -18.39
C ALA A 143 -22.63 1.32 -17.16
N LEU A 144 -23.17 0.11 -17.00
CA LEU A 144 -22.80 -0.82 -15.93
C LEU A 144 -21.36 -1.33 -16.07
N ILE A 145 -20.91 -1.64 -17.29
CA ILE A 145 -19.53 -2.11 -17.53
C ILE A 145 -18.53 -1.00 -17.21
N PHE A 146 -18.73 0.21 -17.75
CA PHE A 146 -17.81 1.33 -17.51
C PHE A 146 -17.90 1.84 -16.06
N GLY A 147 -19.10 1.93 -15.50
CA GLY A 147 -19.30 2.31 -14.10
C GLY A 147 -18.72 1.29 -13.13
N GLY A 148 -18.92 0.00 -13.38
CA GLY A 148 -18.34 -1.09 -12.60
C GLY A 148 -16.81 -1.09 -12.66
N ALA A 149 -16.23 -0.93 -13.85
CA ALA A 149 -14.78 -0.81 -14.02
C ALA A 149 -14.22 0.41 -13.25
N ALA A 150 -14.91 1.55 -13.28
CA ALA A 150 -14.52 2.75 -12.53
C ALA A 150 -14.58 2.54 -11.00
N ILE A 151 -15.62 1.87 -10.50
CA ILE A 151 -15.77 1.57 -9.06
C ILE A 151 -14.69 0.58 -8.61
N ILE A 152 -14.48 -0.52 -9.34
CA ILE A 152 -13.44 -1.52 -9.04
C ILE A 152 -12.06 -0.84 -9.01
N TRP A 153 -11.80 0.03 -9.97
CA TRP A 153 -10.54 0.76 -10.05
C TRP A 153 -10.38 1.77 -8.88
N LEU A 154 -11.43 2.50 -8.50
CA LEU A 154 -11.42 3.42 -7.35
C LEU A 154 -11.21 2.68 -6.02
N VAL A 155 -11.89 1.55 -5.83
CA VAL A 155 -11.76 0.73 -4.62
C VAL A 155 -10.36 0.11 -4.54
N GLY A 156 -9.85 -0.44 -5.64
CA GLY A 156 -8.49 -0.98 -5.70
C GLY A 156 -7.43 0.08 -5.39
N ASN A 157 -7.56 1.28 -5.95
CA ASN A 157 -6.62 2.36 -5.71
C ASN A 157 -6.69 2.88 -4.25
N ARG A 158 -7.89 2.95 -3.67
CA ARG A 158 -8.07 3.29 -2.25
C ARG A 158 -7.43 2.26 -1.32
N LEU A 159 -7.55 0.97 -1.63
CA LEU A 159 -6.93 -0.11 -0.84
C LEU A 159 -5.40 -0.06 -0.91
N LEU A 160 -4.83 0.17 -2.10
CA LEU A 160 -3.39 0.32 -2.28
C LEU A 160 -2.82 1.51 -1.50
N LEU A 161 -3.52 2.66 -1.54
CA LEU A 161 -3.11 3.86 -0.79
C LEU A 161 -3.31 3.71 0.73
N GLY A 162 -4.32 2.94 1.15
CA GLY A 162 -4.54 2.58 2.56
C GLY A 162 -3.44 1.68 3.10
N ALA A 163 -3.12 0.59 2.38
CA ALA A 163 -2.06 -0.35 2.76
C ALA A 163 -0.69 0.35 2.89
N ALA A 164 -0.35 1.25 1.96
CA ALA A 164 0.88 2.02 2.03
C ALA A 164 0.94 2.96 3.25
N ARG A 165 -0.21 3.45 3.74
CA ARG A 165 -0.30 4.28 4.94
C ARG A 165 -0.14 3.44 6.20
N ASP A 166 -0.72 2.25 6.24
CA ASP A 166 -0.69 1.39 7.41
C ASP A 166 0.71 0.79 7.64
N HIS A 167 1.43 0.42 6.58
CA HIS A 167 2.85 0.04 6.66
C HIS A 167 3.73 1.18 7.19
N ALA A 168 3.48 2.43 6.78
CA ALA A 168 4.23 3.58 7.27
C ALA A 168 3.96 3.90 8.76
N ILE A 169 2.82 3.48 9.30
CA ILE A 169 2.51 3.63 10.74
C ILE A 169 3.17 2.50 11.54
N GLN A 170 3.22 1.27 11.01
CA GLN A 170 3.86 0.13 11.66
C GLN A 170 5.38 0.23 11.77
N GLU A 171 6.06 0.89 10.82
CA GLU A 171 7.51 1.13 10.91
C GLU A 171 7.89 2.30 11.84
N ALA A 172 6.92 3.12 12.24
CA ALA A 172 7.14 4.32 13.06
C ALA A 172 6.76 4.12 14.55
N ALA A 173 6.19 2.96 14.91
CA ALA A 173 5.80 2.58 16.26
C ALA A 173 6.77 1.53 16.83
#